data_AF-A0A925X4Y6-F1
#
_entry.id   AF-A0A925X4Y6-F1
#
_cell.length_a   1.000
_cell.length_b   1.000
_cell.length_c   1.000
_cell.angle_alpha   90.00
_cell.angle_beta   90.00
_cell.angle_gamma   90.00
#
_symmetry.space_group_name_H-M   'P 1'
#
loop_
_entity.id
_entity.type
_entity.pdbx_description
1 polymer ?
#
loop_
_entity_poly.entity_id
_entity_poly.type
_entity_poly.pdbx_seq_one_letter_code
_entity_poly.pdbx_strand_id
1 'polypeptide(L)' 'MKKMNPIRFVVCIRNNGYPEALELRKLSRVLADSKASQVNFVRAIDESGED' A
#
# COMPACT_ATOMS: atom_id res chain seq x y z
N MET A 1 7.45 -21.55 -17.03
CA MET A 1 7.17 -20.10 -17.18
C MET A 1 6.73 -19.54 -15.83
N LYS A 2 7.40 -18.52 -15.29
CA LYS A 2 7.07 -17.93 -13.98
C LYS A 2 5.91 -16.96 -14.19
N LYS A 3 4.74 -17.18 -13.56
CA LYS A 3 3.65 -16.19 -13.58
C LYS A 3 4.14 -14.91 -12.90
N MET A 4 4.09 -13.79 -13.62
CA MET A 4 4.29 -12.47 -13.02
C MET A 4 3.00 -12.10 -12.31
N ASN A 5 3.05 -11.86 -10.99
CA ASN A 5 1.89 -11.31 -10.30
C ASN A 5 1.67 -9.87 -10.78
N PRO A 6 0.42 -9.45 -11.05
CA PRO A 6 0.14 -8.09 -11.45
C PRO A 6 0.55 -7.12 -10.35
N ILE A 7 1.20 -6.02 -10.74
CA ILE A 7 1.52 -4.92 -9.83
C ILE A 7 0.19 -4.23 -9.48
N ARG A 8 -0.06 -4.04 -8.18
CA ARG A 8 -1.26 -3.36 -7.68
C ARG A 8 -0.86 -2.04 -7.05
N PHE A 9 -1.75 -1.05 -7.18
CA PHE A 9 -1.61 0.27 -6.60
C PHE A 9 -2.87 0.64 -5.82
N VAL A 10 -2.72 1.50 -4.83
CA VAL A 10 -3.81 2.07 -4.03
C VAL A 10 -3.66 3.59 -3.95
N VAL A 11 -4.75 4.26 -3.64
CA VAL A 11 -4.77 5.71 -3.39
C VAL A 11 -5.45 5.98 -2.05
N CYS A 12 -4.84 6.84 -1.24
CA CYS A 12 -5.45 7.25 0.02
C CYS A 12 -6.55 8.30 -0.26
N ILE A 13 -7.80 7.96 0.03
CA ILE A 13 -8.96 8.86 -0.15
C ILE A 13 -9.30 9.64 1.13
N ARG A 14 -8.81 9.17 2.29
CA ARG A 14 -9.05 9.76 3.61
C ARG A 14 -7.97 9.29 4.58
N ASN A 15 -7.35 10.21 5.31
CA ASN A 15 -6.32 9.96 6.32
C ASN A 15 -6.60 10.66 7.67
N ASN A 16 -7.87 10.99 7.95
CA ASN A 16 -8.25 11.60 9.23
C ASN A 16 -7.81 10.70 10.39
N GLY A 17 -6.94 11.21 11.26
CA GLY A 17 -6.35 10.48 12.40
C GLY A 17 -4.86 10.16 12.22
N TYR A 18 -4.38 10.03 10.98
CA TYR A 18 -2.98 9.70 10.67
C TYR A 18 -2.50 10.46 9.41
N PRO A 19 -2.46 11.80 9.43
CA PRO A 19 -2.15 12.60 8.25
C PRO A 19 -0.72 12.40 7.73
N GLU A 20 0.21 12.01 8.61
CA GLU A 20 1.63 11.79 8.27
C GLU A 20 1.90 10.37 7.75
N ALA A 21 1.00 9.41 7.99
CA ALA A 21 1.21 8.02 7.57
C ALA A 21 0.94 7.81 6.07
N LEU A 22 -0.06 8.52 5.52
CA LEU A 22 -0.42 8.41 4.10
C LEU A 22 -0.84 9.76 3.55
N GLU A 23 -0.17 10.18 2.48
CA GLU A 23 -0.53 11.39 1.76
C GLU A 23 -1.83 11.19 0.95
N LEU A 24 -2.75 12.14 1.07
CA LEU A 24 -4.02 12.10 0.33
C LEU A 24 -3.79 12.18 -1.17
N ARG A 25 -4.51 11.35 -1.91
CA ARG A 25 -4.52 11.32 -3.39
C ARG A 25 -3.16 10.97 -4.01
N LYS A 26 -2.22 10.43 -3.22
CA LYS A 26 -0.96 9.87 -3.70
C LYS A 26 -1.12 8.39 -4.06
N LEU A 27 -0.44 7.95 -5.11
CA LEU A 27 -0.42 6.56 -5.54
C LEU A 27 0.65 5.79 -4.75
N SER A 28 0.29 4.65 -4.18
CA SER A 28 1.22 3.79 -3.43
C SER A 28 1.20 2.37 -3.99
N ARG A 29 2.38 1.73 -4.08
CA ARG A 29 2.52 0.35 -4.57
C ARG A 29 2.16 -0.62 -3.46
N VAL A 30 1.35 -1.63 -3.78
CA VAL A 30 1.03 -2.71 -2.84
C VAL A 30 2.11 -3.78 -2.87
N LEU A 31 2.61 -4.13 -1.68
CA LEU A 31 3.55 -5.22 -1.47
C LEU A 31 2.85 -6.46 -0.89
N ALA A 32 3.41 -7.63 -1.18
CA ALA A 32 2.94 -8.87 -0.56
C ALA A 32 3.38 -8.89 0.90
N ASP A 33 2.41 -8.95 1.81
CA ASP A 33 2.66 -9.05 3.24
C ASP A 33 1.71 -10.10 3.83
N SER A 34 2.28 -11.23 4.23
CA SER A 34 1.52 -12.35 4.78
C SER A 34 0.91 -12.03 6.14
N LYS A 35 1.54 -11.17 6.95
CA LYS A 35 1.03 -10.77 8.26
C LYS A 35 -0.14 -9.81 8.11
N ALA A 36 0.00 -8.79 7.26
CA ALA A 36 -1.09 -7.86 6.99
C ALA A 36 -2.30 -8.59 6.39
N SER A 37 -2.07 -9.54 5.48
CA SER A 37 -3.14 -10.31 4.83
C SER A 37 -3.98 -11.13 5.81
N GLN A 38 -3.41 -11.60 6.93
CA GLN A 38 -4.14 -12.35 7.96
C GLN A 38 -5.24 -11.53 8.63
N VAL A 39 -5.11 -10.20 8.63
CA VAL A 39 -6.06 -9.26 9.22
C VAL A 39 -6.77 -8.40 8.16
N ASN A 40 -6.72 -8.81 6.88
CA ASN A 40 -7.28 -8.08 5.73
C ASN A 40 -6.67 -6.70 5.48
N PHE A 41 -5.41 -6.50 5.86
CA PHE A 41 -4.66 -5.28 5.61
C PHE A 41 -3.77 -5.44 4.38
N VAL A 42 -3.40 -4.31 3.78
CA VAL A 42 -2.44 -4.24 2.68
C VAL A 42 -1.24 -3.42 3.12
N ARG A 43 -0.04 -3.88 2.73
CA ARG A 43 1.18 -3.10 2.87
C ARG A 43 1.33 -2.23 1.63
N ALA A 44 1.37 -0.91 1.82
CA ALA A 44 1.50 0.07 0.75
C ALA A 44 2.76 0.89 0.98
N ILE A 45 3.58 1.05 -0.06
CA ILE A 45 4.81 1.84 -0.02
C ILE A 45 4.67 2.98 -1.02
N ASP A 46 5.04 4.19 -0.63
CA ASP A 46 5.00 5.34 -1.53
C ASP A 46 6.27 5.44 -2.40
N GLU A 47 6.41 6.52 -3.16
CA GLU A 47 7.55 6.74 -4.07
C GLU A 47 8.89 6.93 -3.35
N SER A 48 8.87 7.27 -2.05
CA SER A 48 10.08 7.42 -1.24
C SER A 48 10.67 6.06 -0.82
N GLY A 49 9.86 5.00 -0.83
CA GLY A 49 10.26 3.69 -0.33
C GLY A 49 10.01 3.49 1.18
N GLU A 50 9.33 4.44 1.82
CA GLU A 50 8.99 4.41 3.25
C GLU A 50 7.59 3.79 3.49
N ASP A 51 7.45 3.16 4.67
CA ASP A 51 6.24 2.47 5.16
C ASP A 51 5.45 3.34 6.15
#